data_AF-A0A453R1G4-F1
#
_entry.id   AF-A0A453R1G4-F1
#
_cell.length_a   1.000
_cell.length_b   1.000
_cell.length_c   1.000
_cell.angle_alpha   90.00
_cell.angle_beta   90.00
_cell.angle_gamma   90.00
#
_symmetry.space_group_name_H-M   'P 1'
#
loop_
_entity.id
_entity.type
_entity.pdbx_description
1 polymer ?
#
loop_
_entity_poly.entity_id
_entity_poly.type
_entity_poly.pdbx_seq_one_letter_code
_entity_poly.pdbx_strand_id
1 'polypeptide(L)' 'YKANGLSGVRGKGGKVYARYGALCLETQGLPYAVPMNRPSFPSQIVRPRKVYRHHMVFKFTF' A
#
# COMPACT_ATOMS: atom_id res chain seq x y z
N TYR A 1 0.79 -4.88 0.80
CA TYR A 1 0.00 -5.84 0.02
C TYR A 1 0.96 -6.74 -0.76
N LYS A 2 0.82 -8.06 -0.69
CA LYS A 2 1.74 -8.99 -1.38
C LYS A 2 0.97 -10.07 -2.11
N ALA A 3 1.43 -10.42 -3.30
CA ALA A 3 0.90 -11.50 -4.13
C ALA A 3 1.45 -12.89 -3.73
N ASN A 4 1.76 -13.11 -2.45
CA ASN A 4 2.51 -14.31 -2.00
C ASN A 4 1.79 -15.64 -2.23
N GLY A 5 0.46 -15.63 -2.43
CA GLY A 5 -0.34 -16.81 -2.74
C GLY A 5 -0.74 -16.95 -4.21
N LEU A 6 -0.30 -16.04 -5.09
CA LEU A 6 -0.60 -16.12 -6.52
C LEU A 6 0.32 -17.15 -7.17
N SER A 7 -0.26 -18.27 -7.60
CA SER A 7 0.43 -19.33 -8.34
C SER A 7 -0.35 -19.67 -9.60
N GLY A 8 0.29 -19.54 -10.77
CA GLY A 8 -0.30 -19.97 -12.05
C GLY A 8 -1.53 -19.19 -12.51
N VAL A 9 -1.84 -18.05 -11.90
CA VAL A 9 -3.03 -17.27 -12.24
C VAL A 9 -2.85 -16.62 -13.61
N ARG A 10 -3.76 -16.97 -14.52
CA ARG A 10 -3.88 -16.34 -15.84
C ARG A 10 -4.53 -14.97 -15.68
N GLY A 11 -3.79 -13.96 -16.11
CA GLY A 11 -4.17 -12.57 -16.13
C GLY A 11 -4.62 -12.08 -17.50
N LYS A 12 -4.67 -10.75 -17.62
CA LYS A 12 -5.05 -10.07 -18.86
C LYS A 12 -4.09 -10.44 -20.00
N GLY A 13 -4.63 -10.54 -21.22
CA GLY A 13 -3.85 -10.90 -22.42
C GLY A 13 -3.27 -12.32 -22.38
N GLY A 14 -3.87 -13.23 -21.58
CA GLY A 14 -3.40 -14.61 -21.45
C GLY A 14 -2.07 -14.78 -20.71
N LYS A 15 -1.51 -13.70 -20.14
CA LYS A 15 -0.23 -13.73 -19.41
C LYS A 15 -0.42 -14.33 -18.03
N VAL A 16 0.51 -15.18 -17.60
CA VAL A 16 0.53 -15.69 -16.22
C VAL A 16 1.24 -14.67 -15.32
N TYR A 17 0.63 -14.33 -14.19
CA TYR A 17 1.25 -13.46 -13.18
C TYR A 17 2.34 -14.21 -12.41
N ALA A 18 3.56 -14.17 -12.95
CA ALA A 18 4.72 -14.81 -12.35
C ALA A 18 5.27 -14.00 -11.16
N ARG A 19 6.05 -14.69 -10.31
CA ARG A 19 6.78 -14.06 -9.21
C ARG A 19 7.68 -12.94 -9.76
N TYR A 20 7.64 -11.78 -9.10
CA TYR A 20 8.37 -10.56 -9.49
C TYR A 20 7.93 -9.88 -10.80
N GLY A 21 6.82 -10.32 -11.41
CA GLY A 21 6.29 -9.69 -12.62
C GLY A 21 5.61 -8.33 -12.40
N ALA A 22 5.52 -7.87 -11.15
CA ALA A 22 4.89 -6.61 -10.76
C ALA A 22 5.46 -6.10 -9.43
N LEU A 23 5.19 -4.84 -9.15
CA LEU A 23 5.53 -4.17 -7.89
C LEU A 23 4.29 -3.47 -7.31
N CYS A 24 4.28 -3.27 -5.99
CA CYS A 24 3.24 -2.53 -5.28
C CYS A 24 3.87 -1.29 -4.63
N LEU A 25 3.32 -0.11 -4.90
CA LEU A 25 3.70 1.15 -4.24
C LEU A 25 2.51 1.63 -3.42
N GLU A 26 2.54 1.35 -2.12
CA GLU A 26 1.45 1.66 -1.19
C GLU A 26 1.86 2.86 -0.32
N THR A 27 1.32 4.04 -0.61
CA THR A 27 1.43 5.19 0.29
C THR A 27 0.50 4.96 1.48
N GLN A 28 1.08 4.75 2.65
CA GLN A 28 0.33 4.45 3.86
C GLN A 28 1.09 4.90 5.10
N GLY A 29 0.40 4.90 6.23
CA GLY A 29 1.05 5.02 7.54
C GLY A 29 1.95 3.82 7.83
N LEU A 30 2.83 3.96 8.82
CA LEU A 30 3.76 2.90 9.18
C LEU A 30 2.99 1.63 9.61
N PRO A 31 3.43 0.44 9.19
CA PRO A 31 2.87 -0.81 9.69
C PRO A 31 2.93 -0.85 11.21
N TYR A 32 1.83 -1.25 11.86
CA TYR A 32 1.72 -1.28 13.32
C TYR A 32 1.92 0.10 14.01
N ALA A 33 1.42 1.19 13.40
CA ALA A 33 1.40 2.51 14.04
C ALA A 33 0.31 2.71 15.11
N VAL A 34 -0.74 1.87 15.12
CA VAL A 34 -1.91 2.00 16.01
C VAL A 34 -1.79 1.33 17.40
N PRO A 35 -0.91 0.34 17.69
CA PRO A 35 -0.48 0.15 19.06
C PRO A 35 0.32 1.40 19.44
N MET A 36 -0.26 2.25 20.29
CA MET A 36 0.29 3.51 20.83
C MET A 36 1.62 3.37 21.60
N ASN A 37 2.37 2.28 21.38
CA ASN A 37 3.65 1.96 22.00
C ASN A 37 4.86 2.33 21.11
N ARG A 38 4.66 3.06 20.00
CA ARG A 38 5.77 3.69 19.26
C ARG A 38 5.57 5.20 19.20
N PRO A 39 5.92 5.94 20.28
CA PRO A 39 5.72 7.38 20.37
C PRO A 39 6.40 8.20 19.27
N SER A 40 7.41 7.63 18.61
CA SER A 40 8.12 8.25 17.49
C SER A 40 7.37 8.19 16.16
N PHE A 41 6.27 7.44 16.06
CA PHE A 41 5.52 7.29 14.80
C PHE A 41 4.43 8.37 14.68
N PRO A 42 4.21 8.91 13.47
CA PRO A 42 3.12 9.85 13.24
C PRO A 42 1.78 9.16 13.49
N SER A 43 0.95 9.78 14.34
CA SER A 43 -0.38 9.28 14.66
C SER A 43 -1.22 9.08 13.41
N GLN A 44 -1.87 7.92 13.33
CA GLN A 44 -2.84 7.59 12.28
C GLN A 44 -4.30 7.76 12.77
N ILE A 45 -4.49 8.31 13.98
CA ILE A 45 -5.82 8.46 14.60
C ILE A 45 -6.45 9.80 14.20
N VAL A 46 -7.62 9.74 13.57
CA VAL A 46 -8.44 10.91 13.25
C VAL A 46 -9.50 11.07 14.33
N ARG A 47 -9.52 12.21 15.01
CA ARG A 47 -10.49 12.53 16.07
C ARG A 47 -11.75 13.17 15.48
N PRO A 48 -12.89 13.18 16.21
CA PRO A 48 -14.09 13.89 15.77
C PRO A 48 -13.78 15.33 15.35
N ARG A 49 -14.40 15.78 14.27
CA ARG A 49 -14.23 17.13 13.69
C ARG A 49 -12.83 17.43 13.12
N LYS A 50 -11.93 16.44 13.05
CA LYS A 50 -10.67 16.55 12.32
C LYS A 50 -10.84 15.99 10.91
N VAL A 51 -10.18 16.63 9.94
CA VAL A 51 -10.19 16.20 8.54
C VAL A 51 -8.95 15.35 8.30
N TYR A 52 -9.15 14.14 7.77
CA TYR A 52 -8.09 13.35 7.19
C TYR A 52 -7.87 13.78 5.74
N ARG A 53 -6.63 14.08 5.37
CA ARG A 53 -6.25 14.44 3.99
C ARG A 53 -4.99 13.70 3.61
N HIS A 54 -5.04 12.95 2.51
CA HIS A 54 -3.93 12.17 1.99
C HIS A 54 -3.95 12.24 0.45
N HIS A 55 -2.80 12.50 -0.16
CA HIS A 55 -2.66 12.63 -1.62
C HIS A 55 -1.63 11.63 -2.13
N MET A 56 -1.94 11.02 -3.27
CA MET A 56 -1.05 10.11 -3.98
C MET A 56 -1.08 10.52 -5.45
N VAL A 57 0.10 10.76 -6.03
CA VAL A 57 0.24 11.15 -7.43
C VAL A 57 1.28 10.24 -8.07
N PHE A 58 0.87 9.51 -9.12
CA PHE A 58 1.78 8.77 -9.98
C PHE A 58 2.05 9.59 -11.23
N LYS A 59 3.27 10.13 -11.36
CA LYS A 59 3.71 10.87 -12.54
C LYS A 59 4.75 10.04 -13.27
N PHE A 60 4.49 9.76 -14.54
CA PHE A 60 5.40 9.06 -15.44
C PHE A 60 5.98 10.05 -16.45
N THR A 61 7.26 9.88 -16.76
CA THR A 61 7.98 10.64 -17.78
C THR A 61 8.85 9.68 -18.58
N PHE A 62 9.24 10.09 -19.79
CA PHE A 62 10.16 9.35 -20.64
C PHE A 62 11.60 9.52 -20.15
#